data_AF-R5H0J2-F1
#
_entry.id   AF-R5H0J2-F1
#
_cell.length_a   1.000
_cell.length_b   1.000
_cell.length_c   1.000
_cell.angle_alpha   90.00
_cell.angle_beta   90.00
_cell.angle_gamma   90.00
#
_symmetry.space_group_name_H-M   'P 1'
#
loop_
_entity.id
_entity.type
_entity.pdbx_description
1 polymer ?
#
loop_
_entity_poly.entity_id
_entity_poly.type
_entity_poly.pdbx_seq_one_letter_code
_entity_poly.pdbx_strand_id
1 'polypeptide(L)'
;MRFTTVPASETAFAMEQLILAYHAAYSEAEINPLMLITCVILDLLCIHPFRNVNGRMSRLLSLLLMYKSGFNAGKYVSIEEQINT
;
A
#
# COMPACT_ATOMS: atom_id res chain seq x y z
N MET A 1 7.70 -18.10 11.27
CA MET A 1 7.11 -18.27 9.92
C MET A 1 7.75 -17.25 8.99
N ARG A 2 8.23 -17.65 7.81
CA ARG A 2 8.59 -16.70 6.74
C ARG A 2 7.37 -16.54 5.85
N PHE A 3 7.00 -15.30 5.55
CA PHE A 3 5.92 -15.00 4.63
C PHE A 3 6.30 -15.48 3.22
N THR A 4 5.40 -16.20 2.54
CA THR A 4 5.59 -16.61 1.14
C THR A 4 4.88 -15.61 0.24
N THR A 5 5.63 -14.96 -0.65
CA THR A 5 5.10 -13.96 -1.57
C THR A 5 4.46 -14.62 -2.79
N VAL A 6 3.69 -13.84 -3.54
CA VAL A 6 3.12 -14.29 -4.82
C VAL A 6 4.23 -14.76 -5.77
N PRO A 7 4.03 -15.87 -6.52
CA PRO A 7 5.00 -16.31 -7.52
C PRO A 7 5.27 -15.23 -8.57
N ALA A 8 6.52 -15.14 -9.04
CA ALA A 8 6.92 -14.12 -10.02
C ALA A 8 6.08 -14.15 -11.32
N SER A 9 5.60 -15.32 -11.72
CA SER A 9 4.70 -15.50 -12.88
C SER A 9 3.32 -14.86 -12.69
N GLU A 10 2.86 -14.72 -11.44
CA GLU A 10 1.54 -14.20 -11.10
C GLU A 10 1.59 -12.75 -10.60
N THR A 11 2.77 -12.22 -10.28
CA THR A 11 2.97 -10.85 -9.77
C THR A 11 2.29 -9.79 -10.63
N ALA A 12 2.44 -9.85 -11.96
CA ALA A 12 1.86 -8.85 -12.86
C ALA A 12 0.34 -8.84 -12.77
N PHE A 13 -0.27 -10.02 -12.77
CA PHE A 13 -1.72 -10.18 -12.63
C PHE A 13 -2.19 -9.71 -11.23
N ALA A 14 -1.51 -10.12 -10.16
CA ALA A 14 -1.88 -9.72 -8.80
C ALA A 14 -1.79 -8.19 -8.60
N MET A 15 -0.78 -7.53 -9.20
CA MET A 15 -0.67 -6.07 -9.17
C MET A 15 -1.80 -5.37 -9.93
N GLU A 16 -2.23 -5.91 -11.07
CA GLU A 16 -3.39 -5.38 -11.80
C GLU A 16 -4.67 -5.51 -10.97
N GLN A 17 -4.89 -6.66 -10.34
CA GLN A 17 -6.04 -6.87 -9.46
C GLN A 17 -6.02 -5.93 -8.25
N LEU A 18 -4.85 -5.69 -7.64
CA LEU A 18 -4.69 -4.73 -6.56
C LEU A 18 -5.12 -3.31 -6.97
N ILE A 19 -4.69 -2.86 -8.15
CA ILE A 19 -5.01 -1.52 -8.66
C ILE A 19 -6.52 -1.40 -8.95
N LEU A 20 -7.11 -2.41 -9.59
CA LEU A 20 -8.55 -2.45 -9.88
C LEU A 20 -9.38 -2.44 -8.59
N ALA A 21 -9.00 -3.27 -7.60
CA ALA A 21 -9.66 -3.33 -6.30
C ALA A 21 -9.56 -1.99 -5.55
N TYR A 22 -8.40 -1.34 -5.57
CA TYR A 22 -8.24 -0.01 -4.99
C TYR A 22 -9.18 1.01 -5.63
N HIS A 23 -9.28 1.05 -6.96
CA HIS A 23 -10.15 1.99 -7.65
C HIS A 23 -11.64 1.74 -7.37
N ALA A 24 -12.06 0.47 -7.34
CA ALA A 24 -13.42 0.10 -6.97
C ALA A 24 -13.74 0.56 -5.54
N ALA A 25 -12.92 0.18 -4.57
CA ALA A 25 -13.11 0.53 -3.15
C ALA A 25 -13.01 2.04 -2.89
N TYR A 26 -12.16 2.77 -3.61
CA TYR A 26 -12.04 4.22 -3.46
C TYR A 26 -13.29 4.96 -3.96
N SER A 27 -14.05 4.36 -4.89
CA SER A 27 -15.32 4.92 -5.37
C SER A 27 -16.49 4.69 -4.42
N GLU A 28 -16.33 3.82 -3.42
CA GLU A 28 -17.34 3.53 -2.41
C GLU A 28 -17.24 4.52 -1.24
N ALA A 29 -18.29 5.31 -1.01
CA ALA A 29 -18.29 6.38 -0.02
C ALA A 29 -18.22 5.90 1.45
N GLU A 30 -18.46 4.62 1.70
CA GLU A 30 -18.52 4.05 3.07
C GLU A 30 -17.16 3.56 3.59
N ILE A 31 -16.16 3.42 2.72
CA ILE A 31 -14.85 2.88 3.12
C ILE A 31 -13.97 3.99 3.69
N ASN A 32 -13.49 3.80 4.92
CA ASN A 32 -12.53 4.71 5.53
C ASN A 32 -11.22 4.74 4.71
N PRO A 33 -10.77 5.91 4.21
CA PRO A 33 -9.60 5.96 3.34
C PRO A 33 -8.29 5.46 3.99
N LEU A 34 -8.11 5.62 5.31
CA LEU A 34 -6.92 5.11 6.01
C LEU A 34 -6.91 3.59 6.09
N MET A 35 -8.09 2.97 6.28
CA MET A 35 -8.21 1.51 6.21
C MET A 35 -7.89 1.01 4.81
N LEU A 36 -8.44 1.64 3.78
CA LEU A 36 -8.16 1.29 2.39
C LEU A 36 -6.66 1.38 2.07
N ILE A 37 -6.00 2.46 2.49
CA ILE A 37 -4.55 2.62 2.35
C ILE A 37 -3.81 1.46 3.03
N THR A 38 -4.20 1.09 4.25
CA THR A 38 -3.57 0.01 4.99
C THR A 38 -3.71 -1.33 4.26
N CYS A 39 -4.87 -1.63 3.70
CA CYS A 39 -5.11 -2.82 2.87
C CYS A 39 -4.22 -2.84 1.62
N VAL A 40 -4.16 -1.73 0.87
CA VAL A 40 -3.31 -1.63 -0.34
C VAL A 40 -1.84 -1.89 -0.01
N ILE A 41 -1.36 -1.37 1.11
CA ILE A 41 0.03 -1.51 1.53
C ILE A 41 0.33 -2.93 1.99
N LEU A 42 -0.60 -3.57 2.70
CA LEU A 42 -0.49 -4.99 3.06
C LEU A 42 -0.41 -5.86 1.80
N ASP A 43 -1.33 -5.67 0.86
CA ASP A 43 -1.37 -6.45 -0.38
C ASP A 43 -0.10 -6.26 -1.22
N LEU A 44 0.42 -5.03 -1.33
CA LEU A 44 1.69 -4.76 -2.01
C LEU A 44 2.85 -5.54 -1.38
N LEU A 45 2.92 -5.59 -0.04
CA LEU A 45 3.98 -6.30 0.69
C LEU A 45 3.84 -7.83 0.52
N CYS A 46 2.61 -8.32 0.41
CA CYS A 46 2.31 -9.73 0.16
C CYS A 46 2.65 -10.15 -1.29
N ILE A 47 2.35 -9.30 -2.27
CA ILE A 47 2.66 -9.53 -3.68
C ILE A 47 4.17 -9.43 -3.93
N HIS A 48 4.81 -8.46 -3.28
CA HIS A 48 6.26 -8.24 -3.35
C HIS A 48 6.81 -8.05 -4.78
N PRO A 49 6.27 -7.09 -5.56
CA PRO A 49 6.53 -6.99 -7.00
C PRO A 49 7.97 -6.61 -7.38
N PHE A 50 8.71 -6.00 -6.46
CA PHE A 50 10.11 -5.60 -6.70
C PHE A 50 11.07 -6.57 -6.03
N ARG A 51 12.32 -6.65 -6.52
CA ARG A 51 13.29 -7.57 -5.92
C ARG A 51 13.74 -7.17 -4.51
N ASN A 52 13.95 -5.87 -4.26
CA ASN A 52 14.60 -5.38 -3.01
C ASN A 52 14.00 -4.07 -2.44
N VAL A 53 12.94 -3.52 -3.04
CA VAL A 53 12.52 -2.12 -2.77
C VAL A 53 11.10 -2.03 -2.22
N ASN A 54 10.42 -3.14 -1.95
CA ASN A 54 9.01 -3.14 -1.53
C ASN A 54 8.77 -2.37 -0.23
N GLY A 55 9.66 -2.48 0.76
CA GLY A 55 9.52 -1.74 2.01
C GLY A 55 9.69 -0.22 1.87
N ARG A 56 10.46 0.27 0.88
CA ARG A 56 10.56 1.71 0.60
C ARG A 56 9.39 2.17 -0.27
N MET A 57 9.01 1.35 -1.25
CA MET A 57 7.85 1.58 -2.10
C MET A 57 6.55 1.64 -1.30
N SER A 58 6.37 0.79 -0.29
CA SER A 58 5.21 0.83 0.58
C SER A 58 5.13 2.14 1.34
N ARG A 59 6.23 2.61 1.94
CA ARG A 59 6.28 3.89 2.67
C ARG A 59 5.93 5.08 1.77
N LEU A 60 6.54 5.12 0.58
CA LEU A 60 6.26 6.17 -0.42
C LEU A 60 4.78 6.13 -0.86
N LEU A 61 4.26 4.94 -1.14
CA LEU A 61 2.87 4.77 -1.57
C LEU A 61 1.88 5.15 -0.45
N SER A 62 2.15 4.78 0.80
CA SER A 62 1.34 5.18 1.96
C SER A 62 1.23 6.69 2.02
N LEU A 63 2.37 7.39 1.93
CA LEU A 63 2.42 8.85 1.98
C LEU A 63 1.63 9.49 0.84
N LEU A 64 1.84 9.00 -0.39
CA LEU A 64 1.11 9.46 -1.56
C LEU A 64 -0.40 9.31 -1.40
N LEU A 65 -0.88 8.13 -0.97
CA LEU A 65 -2.30 7.88 -0.83
C LEU A 65 -2.92 8.67 0.32
N MET A 66 -2.20 8.85 1.43
CA MET A 66 -2.63 9.73 2.52
C MET A 66 -2.83 11.16 2.03
N TYR A 67 -1.90 11.70 1.24
CA TYR A 67 -2.05 13.03 0.66
C TYR A 67 -3.23 13.13 -0.32
N LYS A 68 -3.44 12.12 -1.18
CA LYS A 68 -4.61 12.09 -2.09
C LYS A 68 -5.94 12.01 -1.34
N SER A 69 -5.95 11.42 -0.15
CA SER A 69 -7.13 11.32 0.72
C SER A 69 -7.28 12.48 1.71
N GLY A 70 -6.48 13.56 1.57
CA GLY A 70 -6.57 14.76 2.41
C GLY A 70 -5.84 14.68 3.77
N PHE A 71 -5.17 13.57 4.07
CA PHE A 71 -4.39 13.39 5.28
C PHE A 71 -3.00 14.03 5.13
N ASN A 72 -2.86 15.24 5.66
CA ASN A 72 -1.62 16.01 5.59
C ASN A 72 -0.65 15.75 6.75
N ALA A 73 -0.96 14.81 7.67
CA ALA A 73 -0.14 14.52 8.85
C ALA A 73 1.33 14.19 8.50
N GLY A 74 1.56 13.52 7.37
CA GLY A 74 2.91 13.20 6.87
C GLY A 74 3.74 14.42 6.45
N LYS A 75 3.19 15.64 6.44
CA LYS A 75 3.95 16.90 6.26
C LYS A 75 4.59 17.39 7.56
N TYR A 76 4.05 16.97 8.70
CA TYR A 76 4.42 17.49 10.02
C TYR A 76 5.07 16.42 10.92
N VAL A 77 4.85 15.13 10.60
CA VAL A 77 5.39 14.00 11.36
C VAL A 77 6.05 13.03 10.39
N SER A 78 7.24 12.55 10.74
CA SER A 78 7.90 11.46 10.02
C SER A 78 7.15 10.16 10.29
N ILE A 79 6.24 9.80 9.38
CA ILE A 79 5.51 8.53 9.45
C ILE A 79 6.48 7.35 9.36
N GLU A 80 7.59 7.51 8.64
CA GLU A 80 8.65 6.50 8.57
C GLU A 80 9.31 6.25 9.93
N GLU A 81 9.54 7.29 10.72
CA GLU A 81 10.14 7.18 12.06
C GLU A 81 9.21 6.45 13.03
N GLN A 82 7.89 6.70 12.94
CA GLN A 82 6.89 5.98 13.73
C GLN A 82 6.77 4.49 13.36
N ILE A 83 7.08 4.10 12.13
CA ILE A 83 7.07 2.68 11.69
C ILE A 83 8.31 1.92 12.19
N ASN A 84 9.43 2.62 12.44
CA ASN A 84 10.69 2.01 12.86
C ASN A 84 10.85 1.97 14.40
N THR A 85 9.87 2.52 15.15
CA THR A 85 9.83 2.51 16.62
C THR A 85 9.06 1.30 17.12
#